data_AF-A0A973V401-F1
#
_entry.id   AF-A0A973V401-F1
#
_cell.length_a   1.000
_cell.length_b   1.000
_cell.length_c   1.000
_cell.angle_alpha   90.00
_cell.angle_beta   90.00
_cell.angle_gamma   90.00
#
_symmetry.space_group_name_H-M   'P 1'
#
loop_
_entity.id
_entity.type
_entity.pdbx_description
1 polymer ?
#
loop_
_entity_poly.entity_id
_entity_poly.type
_entity_poly.pdbx_seq_one_letter_code
_entity_poly.pdbx_strand_id
1 'polypeptide(L)'
;MPAAAERPTKLGATPLPCGGETYVVLADPPGHPFCLCRDERAEGVGLAAIAFDCPDRHALAAFYAAMLGMTTSYDEDVFGMISAAGQPTLGFQTVEVHTGPCWPDPARPQQMHLDVELADADAAERAVLALGATRLPGEGPGFRVFADPVGHPFCLVW
;
A
#
# COMPACT_ATOMS: atom_id res chain seq x y z
N MET A 1 1.28 -20.87 12.55
CA MET A 1 0.76 -19.50 12.73
C MET A 1 0.79 -19.01 14.19
N PRO A 2 0.30 -19.74 15.21
CA PRO A 2 0.26 -19.22 16.59
C PRO A 2 1.62 -18.83 17.18
N ALA A 3 2.66 -19.64 16.92
CA ALA A 3 4.03 -19.34 17.36
C ALA A 3 4.65 -18.10 16.69
N ALA A 4 4.27 -17.79 15.43
CA ALA A 4 4.78 -16.62 14.72
C ALA A 4 4.22 -15.31 15.30
N ALA A 5 2.97 -15.35 15.79
CA ALA A 5 2.32 -14.20 16.43
C ALA A 5 2.80 -13.95 17.87
N GLU A 6 3.44 -14.92 18.53
CA GLU A 6 3.87 -14.81 19.93
C GLU A 6 4.85 -13.65 20.14
N ARG A 7 5.86 -13.52 19.26
CA ARG A 7 6.87 -12.47 19.39
C ARG A 7 6.28 -11.07 19.18
N PRO A 8 5.53 -10.77 18.09
CA PRO A 8 4.87 -9.48 17.94
C PRO A 8 3.91 -9.17 19.10
N THR A 9 3.17 -10.16 19.59
CA THR A 9 2.26 -9.97 20.73
C THR A 9 3.02 -9.57 22.01
N LYS A 10 4.17 -10.21 22.28
CA LYS A 10 5.06 -9.81 23.39
C LYS A 10 5.63 -8.41 23.24
N LEU A 11 5.67 -7.87 22.01
CA LEU A 11 6.13 -6.52 21.70
C LEU A 11 4.97 -5.49 21.66
N GLY A 12 3.74 -5.90 21.97
CA GLY A 12 2.58 -5.01 22.07
C GLY A 12 1.64 -5.03 20.86
N ALA A 13 1.88 -5.90 19.87
CA ALA A 13 0.91 -6.10 18.79
C ALA A 13 -0.35 -6.84 19.30
N THR A 14 -1.50 -6.49 18.77
CA THR A 14 -2.79 -7.09 19.15
C THR A 14 -3.32 -7.97 18.03
N PRO A 15 -3.61 -9.26 18.25
CA PRO A 15 -4.26 -10.11 17.25
C PRO A 15 -5.65 -9.57 16.91
N LEU A 16 -5.97 -9.49 15.62
CA LEU A 16 -7.30 -9.11 15.14
C LEU A 16 -8.14 -10.37 14.85
N PRO A 17 -9.48 -10.30 14.98
CA PRO A 17 -10.37 -11.45 14.73
C PRO A 17 -10.60 -11.68 13.22
N CYS A 18 -9.54 -11.63 12.43
CA CYS A 18 -9.53 -11.88 11.00
C CYS A 18 -8.23 -12.60 10.60
N GLY A 19 -8.24 -13.26 9.44
CA GLY A 19 -7.14 -14.10 8.99
C GLY A 19 -7.63 -15.33 8.23
N GLY A 20 -6.70 -16.19 7.85
CA GLY A 20 -6.98 -17.44 7.15
C GLY A 20 -6.04 -18.56 7.59
N GLU A 21 -6.04 -19.67 6.86
CA GLU A 21 -5.17 -20.82 7.17
C GLU A 21 -3.68 -20.47 7.01
N THR A 22 -3.37 -19.57 6.08
CA THR A 22 -2.01 -19.21 5.68
C THR A 22 -1.54 -17.87 6.24
N TYR A 23 -2.40 -17.09 6.91
CA TYR A 23 -2.01 -15.79 7.45
C TYR A 23 -2.81 -15.43 8.71
N VAL A 24 -2.19 -14.62 9.57
CA VAL A 24 -2.87 -14.00 10.73
C VAL A 24 -2.69 -12.50 10.66
N VAL A 25 -3.71 -11.75 11.09
CA VAL A 25 -3.68 -10.30 11.11
C VAL A 25 -3.46 -9.81 12.54
N LEU A 26 -2.52 -8.87 12.71
CA LEU A 26 -2.28 -8.17 13.96
C LEU A 26 -2.35 -6.67 13.72
N ALA A 27 -2.64 -5.91 14.77
CA ALA A 27 -2.45 -4.48 14.80
C ALA A 27 -1.17 -4.15 15.58
N ASP A 28 -0.38 -3.19 15.08
CA ASP A 28 0.71 -2.59 15.85
C ASP A 28 0.16 -1.77 17.05
N PRO A 29 1.01 -1.26 17.97
CA PRO A 29 0.50 -0.51 19.12
C PRO A 29 -0.32 0.75 18.77
N PRO A 30 0.03 1.53 17.71
CA PRO A 30 -0.85 2.57 17.18
C PRO A 30 -2.17 2.09 16.55
N GLY A 31 -2.26 0.82 16.14
CA GLY A 31 -3.47 0.22 15.57
C GLY A 31 -3.38 -0.11 14.07
N HIS A 32 -2.23 0.07 13.40
CA HIS A 32 -2.07 -0.24 11.99
C HIS A 32 -2.05 -1.76 11.77
N PRO A 33 -2.88 -2.28 10.86
CA PRO A 33 -2.93 -3.72 10.60
C PRO A 33 -1.72 -4.18 9.78
N PHE A 34 -1.21 -5.36 10.09
CA PHE A 34 -0.25 -6.09 9.29
C PHE A 34 -0.49 -7.59 9.36
N CYS A 35 -0.11 -8.30 8.30
CA CYS A 35 -0.27 -9.75 8.20
C CYS A 35 1.07 -10.45 8.44
N LEU A 36 1.04 -11.54 9.21
CA LEU A 36 2.09 -12.56 9.14
C LEU A 36 1.60 -13.64 8.20
N CYS A 37 2.25 -13.77 7.05
CA CYS A 37 1.92 -14.76 6.01
C CYS A 37 2.90 -15.93 6.07
N ARG A 38 2.39 -17.15 5.91
CA ARG A 38 3.20 -18.35 5.73
C ARG A 38 3.45 -18.54 4.24
N ASP A 39 4.71 -18.43 3.84
CA ASP A 39 5.19 -18.82 2.52
C ASP A 39 6.25 -19.91 2.69
N GLU A 40 6.04 -21.07 2.06
CA GLU A 40 6.95 -22.21 2.11
C GLU A 40 8.26 -21.96 1.35
N ARG A 41 8.28 -20.93 0.49
CA ARG A 41 9.46 -20.51 -0.27
C ARG A 41 10.30 -19.48 0.48
N ALA A 42 9.79 -18.91 1.56
CA ALA A 42 10.51 -17.90 2.31
C ALA A 42 11.67 -18.52 3.10
N GLU A 43 12.88 -18.00 2.89
CA GLU A 43 14.09 -18.42 3.62
C GLU A 43 14.19 -17.79 5.04
N GLY A 44 13.20 -16.97 5.43
CA GLY A 44 13.15 -16.27 6.70
C GLY A 44 12.01 -15.26 6.79
N VAL A 45 12.14 -14.29 7.70
CA VAL A 45 11.19 -13.18 7.82
C VAL A 45 11.56 -12.10 6.81
N GLY A 46 10.60 -11.72 5.96
CA GLY A 46 10.77 -10.66 4.96
C GLY A 46 9.45 -9.92 4.70
N LEU A 47 9.54 -8.79 3.99
CA LEU A 47 8.37 -8.04 3.54
C LEU A 47 7.75 -8.74 2.33
N ALA A 48 6.52 -9.24 2.48
CA ALA A 48 5.82 -9.91 1.39
C ALA A 48 5.18 -8.92 0.40
N ALA A 49 4.44 -7.94 0.93
CA ALA A 49 3.80 -6.88 0.15
C ALA A 49 3.43 -5.68 1.05
N ILE A 50 3.22 -4.53 0.44
CA ILE A 50 2.55 -3.37 1.05
C ILE A 50 1.12 -3.35 0.51
N ALA A 51 0.11 -3.40 1.38
CA ALA A 51 -1.29 -3.52 0.97
C ALA A 51 -2.08 -2.23 1.22
N PHE A 52 -2.97 -1.89 0.29
CA PHE A 52 -3.89 -0.76 0.37
C PHE A 52 -5.34 -1.26 0.42
N ASP A 53 -6.13 -0.75 1.34
CA ASP A 53 -7.58 -0.88 1.28
C ASP A 53 -8.14 0.12 0.26
N CYS A 54 -9.10 -0.30 -0.55
CA CYS A 54 -9.69 0.50 -1.61
C CYS A 54 -11.12 0.03 -1.95
N PRO A 55 -11.93 0.86 -2.62
CA PRO A 55 -13.28 0.45 -3.05
C PRO A 55 -13.25 -0.45 -4.29
N ASP A 56 -12.17 -0.40 -5.09
CA ASP A 56 -11.98 -1.20 -6.29
C ASP A 56 -10.49 -1.52 -6.47
N ARG A 57 -10.12 -2.78 -6.22
CA ARG A 57 -8.73 -3.23 -6.35
C ARG A 57 -8.22 -3.18 -7.78
N HIS A 58 -9.07 -3.39 -8.78
CA HIS A 58 -8.62 -3.43 -10.18
C HIS A 58 -8.30 -2.01 -10.66
N ALA A 59 -9.16 -1.05 -10.33
CA ALA A 59 -8.93 0.35 -10.66
C ALA A 59 -7.64 0.87 -10.02
N LEU A 60 -7.44 0.60 -8.72
CA LEU A 60 -6.25 1.08 -8.02
C LEU A 60 -4.98 0.34 -8.45
N ALA A 61 -5.05 -0.97 -8.65
CA ALA A 61 -3.92 -1.76 -9.18
C ALA A 61 -3.51 -1.28 -10.57
N ALA A 62 -4.46 -0.96 -11.46
CA ALA A 62 -4.18 -0.45 -12.79
C ALA A 62 -3.46 0.91 -12.75
N PHE A 63 -3.88 1.80 -11.84
CA PHE A 63 -3.21 3.09 -11.62
C PHE A 63 -1.73 2.89 -11.23
N TYR A 64 -1.46 2.09 -10.20
CA TYR A 64 -0.09 1.86 -9.74
C TYR A 64 0.75 1.04 -10.72
N ALA A 65 0.16 0.07 -11.42
CA ALA A 65 0.83 -0.70 -12.46
C ALA A 65 1.31 0.20 -13.60
N ALA A 66 0.44 1.11 -14.07
CA ALA A 66 0.79 2.07 -15.11
C ALA A 66 1.84 3.07 -14.63
N MET A 67 1.74 3.55 -13.38
CA MET A 67 2.69 4.51 -12.81
C MET A 67 4.09 3.92 -12.61
N LEU A 68 4.18 2.67 -12.12
CA LEU A 68 5.44 2.04 -11.70
C LEU A 68 6.03 1.07 -12.74
N GLY A 69 5.32 0.84 -13.85
CA GLY A 69 5.72 -0.15 -14.85
C GLY A 69 5.63 -1.59 -14.34
N MET A 70 4.71 -1.86 -13.43
CA MET A 70 4.47 -3.19 -12.84
C MET A 70 3.36 -3.94 -13.57
N THR A 71 3.21 -5.23 -13.27
CA THR A 71 2.15 -6.08 -13.83
C THR A 71 1.44 -6.86 -12.74
N THR A 72 0.18 -7.23 -12.98
CA THR A 72 -0.59 -8.08 -12.06
C THR A 72 0.08 -9.43 -11.88
N SER A 73 0.38 -9.78 -10.64
CA SER A 73 1.03 -11.04 -10.25
C SER A 73 0.12 -11.97 -9.45
N TYR A 74 -1.00 -11.46 -8.95
CA TYR A 74 -2.04 -12.21 -8.26
C TYR A 74 -3.37 -11.45 -8.32
N ASP A 75 -4.50 -12.13 -8.48
CA ASP A 75 -5.84 -11.52 -8.47
C ASP A 75 -6.92 -12.57 -8.19
N GLU A 76 -7.40 -12.63 -6.94
CA GLU A 76 -8.45 -13.55 -6.51
C GLU A 76 -9.34 -12.89 -5.45
N ASP A 77 -10.61 -13.30 -5.39
CA ASP A 77 -11.61 -12.84 -4.44
C ASP A 77 -11.70 -11.30 -4.32
N VAL A 78 -11.18 -10.74 -3.22
CA VAL A 78 -11.16 -9.31 -2.91
C VAL A 78 -9.75 -8.73 -2.92
N PHE A 79 -8.72 -9.50 -3.26
CA PHE A 79 -7.32 -9.10 -3.16
C PHE A 79 -6.56 -9.30 -4.47
N GLY A 80 -5.79 -8.30 -4.86
CA GLY A 80 -4.92 -8.35 -6.03
C GLY A 80 -3.54 -7.81 -5.72
N MET A 81 -2.53 -8.26 -6.45
CA MET A 81 -1.16 -7.77 -6.33
C MET A 81 -0.56 -7.42 -7.68
N ILE A 82 0.31 -6.42 -7.67
CA ILE A 82 1.20 -6.10 -8.79
C ILE A 82 2.65 -6.22 -8.32
N SER A 83 3.52 -6.66 -9.22
CA SER A 83 4.96 -6.71 -8.94
C SER A 83 5.79 -6.54 -10.21
N ALA A 84 7.07 -6.24 -9.97
CA ALA A 84 8.14 -6.27 -10.96
C ALA A 84 9.43 -6.74 -10.27
N ALA A 85 10.34 -7.36 -11.03
CA ALA A 85 11.60 -7.85 -10.49
C ALA A 85 12.41 -6.70 -9.85
N GLY A 86 12.86 -6.90 -8.61
CA GLY A 86 13.67 -5.91 -7.88
C GLY A 86 12.87 -4.78 -7.22
N GLN A 87 11.53 -4.80 -7.29
CA GLN A 87 10.67 -3.82 -6.63
C GLN A 87 9.80 -4.48 -5.54
N PRO A 88 9.40 -3.75 -4.49
CA PRO A 88 8.40 -4.22 -3.54
C PRO A 88 7.06 -4.54 -4.23
N THR A 89 6.43 -5.64 -3.83
CA THR A 89 5.07 -5.99 -4.27
C THR A 89 4.06 -5.04 -3.63
N LEU A 90 3.11 -4.53 -4.42
CA LEU A 90 1.97 -3.78 -3.92
C LEU A 90 0.70 -4.64 -4.01
N GLY A 91 -0.08 -4.66 -2.93
CA GLY A 91 -1.35 -5.36 -2.81
C GLY A 91 -2.53 -4.40 -2.68
N PHE A 92 -3.69 -4.80 -3.16
CA PHE A 92 -4.90 -4.00 -3.18
C PHE A 92 -6.08 -4.84 -2.72
N GLN A 93 -6.70 -4.43 -1.61
CA GLN A 93 -7.83 -5.10 -1.00
C GLN A 93 -9.10 -4.30 -1.22
N THR A 94 -10.10 -4.91 -1.84
CA THR A 94 -11.44 -4.34 -1.96
C THR A 94 -12.15 -4.43 -0.61
N VAL A 95 -12.56 -3.28 -0.06
CA VAL A 95 -13.35 -3.19 1.18
C VAL A 95 -14.70 -2.52 0.92
N GLU A 96 -15.76 -3.04 1.54
CA GLU A 96 -17.14 -2.59 1.29
C GLU A 96 -17.37 -1.13 1.72
N VAL A 97 -16.80 -0.74 2.86
CA VAL A 97 -16.85 0.64 3.36
C VAL A 97 -15.44 1.20 3.39
N HIS A 98 -15.05 1.84 2.30
CA HIS A 98 -13.76 2.51 2.22
C HIS A 98 -13.86 3.97 2.67
N THR A 99 -13.12 4.32 3.73
CA THR A 99 -12.91 5.71 4.13
C THR A 99 -11.45 6.08 3.88
N GLY A 100 -11.14 6.50 2.66
CA GLY A 100 -9.77 6.82 2.25
C GLY A 100 -9.19 8.02 3.00
N PRO A 101 -7.86 8.13 3.13
CA PRO A 101 -7.22 9.28 3.76
C PRO A 101 -7.60 10.59 3.05
N CYS A 102 -7.61 11.69 3.80
CA CYS A 102 -7.87 13.04 3.28
C CYS A 102 -6.77 13.99 3.78
N TRP A 103 -5.52 13.61 3.56
CA TRP A 103 -4.40 14.44 3.99
C TRP A 103 -4.50 15.85 3.36
N PRO A 104 -4.23 16.94 4.12
CA PRO A 104 -3.65 16.98 5.46
C PRO A 104 -4.68 17.04 6.62
N ASP A 105 -5.95 16.67 6.41
CA ASP A 105 -6.96 16.66 7.47
C ASP A 105 -6.61 15.66 8.58
N PRO A 106 -6.38 16.10 9.84
CA PRO A 106 -6.07 15.21 10.95
C PRO A 106 -7.21 14.26 11.32
N ALA A 107 -8.45 14.52 10.90
CA ALA A 107 -9.57 13.60 11.11
C ALA A 107 -9.49 12.37 10.19
N ARG A 108 -8.83 12.51 9.03
CA ARG A 108 -8.55 11.41 8.09
C ARG A 108 -7.08 11.49 7.66
N PRO A 109 -6.13 11.20 8.57
CA PRO A 109 -4.71 11.41 8.35
C PRO A 109 -4.16 10.47 7.27
N GLN A 110 -2.93 10.72 6.83
CA GLN A 110 -2.21 9.75 5.99
C GLN A 110 -2.13 8.39 6.69
N GLN A 111 -2.42 7.33 5.94
CA GLN A 111 -2.31 5.94 6.42
C GLN A 111 -1.01 5.29 5.93
N MET A 112 -0.52 5.74 4.78
CA MET A 112 0.72 5.31 4.12
C MET A 112 1.22 6.50 3.28
N HIS A 113 2.53 6.54 3.01
CA HIS A 113 3.14 7.47 2.07
C HIS A 113 4.17 6.70 1.24
N LEU A 114 4.02 6.74 -0.09
CA LEU A 114 5.00 6.22 -1.04
C LEU A 114 5.85 7.34 -1.64
N ASP A 115 7.16 7.13 -1.71
CA ASP A 115 8.07 7.96 -2.50
C ASP A 115 8.36 7.27 -3.83
N VAL A 116 8.06 7.96 -4.94
CA VAL A 116 8.23 7.47 -6.30
C VAL A 116 9.36 8.26 -6.97
N GLU A 117 10.48 7.59 -7.16
CA GLU A 117 11.68 8.16 -7.80
C GLU A 117 11.51 8.27 -9.32
N LEU A 118 12.01 9.37 -9.88
CA LEU A 118 11.87 9.68 -11.30
C LEU A 118 12.99 10.57 -11.82
N ALA A 119 13.18 10.58 -13.14
CA ALA A 119 14.21 11.38 -13.79
C ALA A 119 13.73 12.79 -14.24
N ASP A 120 12.44 12.95 -14.55
CA ASP A 120 11.87 14.21 -15.05
C ASP A 120 10.55 14.51 -14.33
N ALA A 121 10.61 15.46 -13.39
CA ALA A 121 9.49 15.82 -12.52
C ALA A 121 8.27 16.31 -13.29
N ASP A 122 8.47 17.10 -14.35
CA ASP A 122 7.37 17.67 -15.10
C ASP A 122 6.72 16.63 -16.02
N ALA A 123 7.50 15.72 -16.60
CA ALA A 123 6.96 14.58 -17.34
C ALA A 123 6.19 13.62 -16.44
N ALA A 124 6.74 13.30 -15.28
CA ALA A 124 6.09 12.41 -14.31
C ALA A 124 4.79 13.03 -13.76
N GLU A 125 4.77 14.32 -13.44
CA GLU A 125 3.56 15.02 -13.01
C GLU A 125 2.46 14.92 -14.07
N ARG A 126 2.77 15.23 -15.34
CA ARG A 126 1.79 15.09 -16.43
C ARG A 126 1.27 13.66 -16.55
N ALA A 127 2.14 12.67 -16.38
CA ALA A 127 1.76 11.26 -16.47
C ALA A 127 0.81 10.85 -15.33
N VAL A 128 1.14 11.15 -14.07
CA VAL A 128 0.30 10.73 -12.93
C VAL A 128 -1.04 11.46 -12.92
N LEU A 129 -1.09 12.74 -13.31
CA LEU A 129 -2.34 13.48 -13.47
C LEU A 129 -3.23 12.86 -14.56
N ALA A 130 -2.65 12.44 -15.69
CA ALA A 130 -3.38 11.75 -16.75
C ALA A 130 -3.92 10.37 -16.32
N LEU A 131 -3.26 9.71 -15.37
CA LEU A 131 -3.72 8.45 -14.76
C LEU A 131 -4.82 8.64 -13.72
N GLY A 132 -5.14 9.89 -13.32
CA GLY A 132 -6.18 10.20 -12.35
C GLY A 132 -5.69 10.57 -10.95
N ALA A 133 -4.38 10.80 -10.79
CA ALA A 133 -3.88 11.39 -9.55
C ALA A 133 -4.36 12.84 -9.38
N THR A 134 -4.45 13.29 -8.13
CA THR A 134 -4.76 14.68 -7.79
C THR A 134 -3.55 15.35 -7.15
N ARG A 135 -3.15 16.54 -7.61
CA ARG A 135 -2.09 17.33 -6.96
C ARG A 135 -2.56 17.79 -5.58
N LEU A 136 -1.78 17.50 -4.55
CA LEU A 136 -2.04 17.95 -3.17
C LEU A 136 -1.20 19.18 -2.81
N PRO A 137 -1.53 19.91 -1.73
CA PRO A 137 -0.62 20.89 -1.15
C PRO A 137 0.71 20.22 -0.74
N GLY A 138 1.82 20.94 -0.82
CA GLY A 138 3.13 20.42 -0.45
C GLY A 138 4.05 20.20 -1.65
N GLU A 139 5.21 20.83 -1.58
CA GLU A 139 6.33 20.67 -2.50
C GLU A 139 7.60 21.19 -1.83
N GLY A 140 8.73 20.77 -2.37
CA GLY A 140 10.04 21.26 -2.00
C GLY A 140 11.04 21.07 -3.14
N PRO A 141 12.31 21.42 -2.93
CA PRO A 141 13.33 21.36 -3.99
C PRO A 141 13.50 20.00 -4.69
N GLY A 142 13.09 18.90 -4.06
CA GLY A 142 13.22 17.54 -4.58
C GLY A 142 11.93 16.71 -4.53
N PHE A 143 10.76 17.33 -4.34
CA PHE A 143 9.51 16.58 -4.34
C PHE A 143 8.24 17.38 -4.62
N ARG A 144 7.20 16.69 -5.10
CA ARG A 144 5.80 17.15 -5.20
C ARG A 144 4.85 16.08 -4.67
N VAL A 145 3.81 16.49 -3.96
CA VAL A 145 2.83 15.59 -3.31
C VAL A 145 1.56 15.42 -4.16
N PHE A 146 1.08 14.20 -4.28
CA PHE A 146 -0.13 13.82 -5.01
C PHE A 146 -0.97 12.84 -4.18
N ALA A 147 -2.24 12.71 -4.52
CA ALA A 147 -3.11 11.65 -4.07
C ALA A 147 -3.40 10.69 -5.24
N ASP A 148 -3.44 9.40 -4.95
CA ASP A 148 -4.00 8.41 -5.87
C ASP A 148 -5.53 8.62 -6.04
N PRO A 149 -6.21 7.87 -6.93
CA PRO A 149 -7.65 8.02 -7.15
C PRO A 149 -8.56 7.79 -5.94
N VAL A 150 -8.04 7.22 -4.85
CA VAL A 150 -8.81 6.90 -3.63
C VAL A 150 -8.34 7.71 -2.40
N GLY A 151 -7.33 8.57 -2.58
CA GLY A 151 -6.87 9.56 -1.60
C GLY A 151 -5.51 9.26 -0.96
N HIS A 152 -4.86 8.13 -1.22
CA HIS A 152 -3.57 7.82 -0.58
C HIS A 152 -2.48 8.78 -1.06
N PRO A 153 -1.78 9.48 -0.15
CA PRO A 153 -0.74 10.40 -0.55
C PRO A 153 0.51 9.66 -1.03
N PHE A 154 1.12 10.18 -2.09
CA PHE A 154 2.44 9.78 -2.57
C PHE A 154 3.24 11.00 -3.04
N CYS A 155 4.56 10.91 -3.00
CA CYS A 155 5.45 11.92 -3.54
C CYS A 155 6.10 11.44 -4.83
N LEU A 156 6.18 12.35 -5.78
CA LEU A 156 7.18 12.30 -6.84
C LEU A 156 8.47 12.89 -6.27
N VAL A 157 9.58 12.16 -6.29
CA VAL A 157 10.87 12.59 -5.70
C VAL A 157 12.01 12.52 -6.73
N TRP A 158 12.96 13.46 -6.65
CA TRP A 158 14.10 13.58 -7.57
C TRP A 158 15.31 14.26 -6.94
#